data_AF-A0A2N9J7Z6-F1
#
_entry.id   AF-A0A2N9J7Z6-F1
#
_cell.length_a   1.000
_cell.length_b   1.000
_cell.length_c   1.000
_cell.angle_alpha   90.00
_cell.angle_beta   90.00
_cell.angle_gamma   90.00
#
_symmetry.space_group_name_H-M   'P 1'
#
loop_
_entity.id
_entity.type
_entity.pdbx_description
1 polymer ?
#
loop_
_entity_poly.entity_id
_entity_poly.type
_entity_poly.pdbx_seq_one_letter_code
_entity_poly.pdbx_strand_id
1 'polypeptide(L)' 'MFPFENGLNMGMGYDYKKCIGLKVKPRRGDGLLFYSVFPNGTIDRTSLHGSCPVIKGEKWVATKWIRDQVQDD' A
#
# COMPACT_ATOMS: atom_id res chain seq x y z
N MET A 1 -3.64 3.85 -1.16
CA MET A 1 -3.25 4.99 -0.31
C MET A 1 -2.25 4.51 0.71
N PHE A 2 -1.32 5.36 1.12
CA PHE A 2 -0.32 5.10 2.15
C PHE A 2 -0.57 6.09 3.30
N PRO A 3 -1.34 5.70 4.34
CA PRO A 3 -1.70 6.59 5.44
C PRO A 3 -0.49 7.12 6.21
N PHE A 4 0.60 6.35 6.25
CA PHE A 4 1.79 6.66 7.05
C PHE A 4 3.02 7.05 6.24
N GLU A 5 2.82 7.50 5.00
CA GLU A 5 3.90 8.01 4.14
C GLU A 5 4.78 9.01 4.90
N ASN A 6 6.11 8.84 4.80
CA ASN A 6 7.11 9.69 5.45
C ASN A 6 6.92 9.85 6.98
N GLY A 7 6.31 8.85 7.64
CA GLY A 7 6.06 8.87 9.07
C GLY A 7 4.87 9.75 9.49
N LEU A 8 4.14 10.34 8.55
CA LEU A 8 2.95 11.13 8.84
C LEU A 8 1.87 10.25 9.48
N ASN A 9 0.99 10.84 10.29
CA ASN A 9 -0.19 10.17 10.85
C ASN A 9 0.07 8.89 11.69
N MET A 10 1.32 8.54 12.04
CA MET A 10 1.67 7.30 12.75
C MET A 10 1.02 7.15 14.13
N GLY A 11 0.61 8.26 14.77
CA GLY A 11 -0.12 8.25 16.03
C GLY A 11 -1.63 8.02 15.90
N MET A 12 -2.16 7.99 14.67
CA MET A 12 -3.58 7.75 14.41
C MET A 12 -3.85 6.28 14.09
N GLY A 13 -5.02 5.79 14.49
CA GLY A 13 -5.50 4.47 14.09
C GLY A 13 -5.69 4.37 12.57
N TYR A 14 -5.45 3.17 12.02
CA TYR A 14 -5.67 2.86 10.62
C TYR A 14 -7.16 2.70 10.31
N ASP A 15 -7.68 3.46 9.35
CA ASP A 15 -9.02 3.28 8.79
C ASP A 15 -8.99 3.56 7.28
N TYR A 16 -9.23 2.51 6.49
CA TYR A 16 -9.18 2.63 5.03
C TYR A 16 -10.26 3.57 4.47
N LYS A 17 -11.38 3.74 5.18
CA LYS A 17 -12.49 4.61 4.76
C LYS A 17 -12.12 6.07 4.79
N LYS A 18 -11.21 6.47 5.68
CA LYS A 18 -10.72 7.86 5.77
C LYS A 18 -9.91 8.30 4.55
N CYS A 19 -9.32 7.35 3.81
CA CYS A 19 -8.58 7.64 2.57
C CYS A 19 -7.54 8.78 2.71
N ILE A 20 -6.71 8.72 3.76
CA ILE A 20 -5.70 9.75 4.09
C ILE A 20 -4.29 9.38 3.61
N GLY A 21 -3.36 10.34 3.68
CA GLY A 21 -1.97 10.16 3.25
C GLY A 21 -1.80 10.14 1.73
N LEU A 22 -0.69 9.54 1.26
CA LEU A 22 -0.35 9.50 -0.17
C LEU A 22 -1.38 8.66 -0.94
N LYS A 23 -1.89 9.21 -2.04
CA LYS A 23 -2.88 8.55 -2.89
C LYS A 23 -2.36 8.44 -4.30
N VAL A 24 -2.46 7.23 -4.85
CA VAL A 24 -2.18 6.95 -6.26
C VAL A 24 -3.54 6.75 -6.94
N LYS A 25 -3.81 7.55 -7.97
CA LYS A 25 -5.04 7.44 -8.76
C LYS A 25 -4.93 6.21 -9.67
N PRO A 26 -5.88 5.26 -9.62
CA PRO A 26 -5.83 4.09 -10.48
C PRO A 26 -6.02 4.50 -11.95
N ARG A 27 -5.14 4.00 -12.83
CA ARG A 27 -5.23 4.13 -14.28
C ARG A 27 -4.98 2.74 -14.88
N ARG A 28 -5.76 2.35 -15.88
CA ARG A 28 -5.63 1.04 -16.52
C ARG A 28 -4.24 0.93 -17.16
N GLY A 29 -3.50 -0.12 -16.83
CA GLY A 29 -2.15 -0.38 -17.34
C GLY A 29 -1.02 0.08 -16.42
N ASP A 30 -1.29 0.96 -15.45
CA ASP A 30 -0.26 1.39 -14.49
C ASP A 30 0.06 0.28 -13.48
N GLY A 31 1.35 0.19 -13.12
CA GLY A 31 1.84 -0.61 -12.00
C GLY A 31 2.27 0.28 -10.82
N LEU A 32 2.06 -0.20 -9.59
CA LEU A 32 2.57 0.44 -8.38
C LEU A 32 3.51 -0.55 -7.66
N LEU A 33 4.78 -0.20 -7.60
CA LEU A 33 5.80 -0.93 -6.86
C LEU A 33 6.14 -0.16 -5.58
N PHE A 34 6.16 -0.86 -4.45
CA PHE A 34 6.63 -0.35 -3.16
C PHE A 34 7.25 -1.50 -2.37
N TYR A 35 8.10 -1.16 -1.41
CA TYR A 35 8.81 -2.12 -0.57
C TYR A 35 8.15 -2.18 0.80
N SER A 36 7.95 -3.40 1.31
CA SER A 36 7.36 -3.61 2.65
C SER A 36 8.41 -3.68 3.76
N VAL A 37 9.69 -3.68 3.40
CA VAL A 37 10.83 -3.83 4.30
C VAL A 37 11.93 -2.84 3.92
N PHE A 38 12.70 -2.41 4.90
CA PHE A 38 13.94 -1.66 4.71
C PHE A 38 15.07 -2.57 4.22
N PRO A 39 16.20 -2.03 3.71
CA PRO A 39 17.34 -2.83 3.27
C PRO A 39 17.95 -3.73 4.36
N ASN A 40 17.72 -3.41 5.63
CA ASN A 40 18.14 -4.23 6.77
C ASN A 40 17.14 -5.36 7.13
N GLY A 41 16.09 -5.56 6.32
CA GLY A 41 15.06 -6.58 6.53
C GLY A 41 13.97 -6.23 7.54
N THR A 42 14.07 -5.10 8.24
CA THR A 42 13.02 -4.68 9.19
C THR A 42 11.78 -4.16 8.46
N ILE A 43 10.60 -4.36 9.06
CA ILE A 43 9.32 -3.95 8.46
C ILE A 43 9.26 -2.42 8.34
N ASP A 44 8.96 -1.94 7.13
CA ASP A 44 8.68 -0.53 6.91
C ASP A 44 7.20 -0.24 7.23
N ARG A 45 6.94 0.38 8.40
CA ARG A 45 5.59 0.77 8.80
C ARG A 45 4.96 1.83 7.88
N THR A 46 5.75 2.61 7.15
CA THR A 46 5.24 3.60 6.20
C THR A 46 4.67 2.96 4.93
N SER A 47 5.03 1.69 4.67
CA SER A 47 4.51 0.89 3.55
C SER A 47 3.09 0.36 3.76
N LEU A 48 2.51 0.53 4.96
CA LEU A 48 1.12 0.19 5.21
C LEU A 48 0.26 0.92 4.18
N HIS A 49 -0.57 0.18 3.47
CA HIS A 49 -1.41 0.72 2.42
C HIS A 49 -2.80 0.08 2.43
N GLY A 50 -3.73 0.74 1.75
CA GLY A 50 -5.09 0.23 1.56
C GLY A 50 -5.75 0.83 0.33
N SER A 51 -6.89 0.25 -0.04
CA SER A 51 -7.76 0.84 -1.06
C SER A 51 -8.76 1.78 -0.40
N CYS A 52 -8.86 3.00 -0.91
CA CYS A 52 -9.98 3.87 -0.56
C CYS A 52 -11.30 3.28 -1.09
N PRO A 53 -12.45 3.62 -0.47
CA PRO A 53 -13.76 3.26 -1.00
C PRO A 53 -13.94 3.73 -2.45
N VAL A 54 -14.51 2.87 -3.29
CA VAL A 54 -14.89 3.25 -4.66
C VAL A 54 -16.18 4.07 -4.59
N ILE A 55 -16.12 5.31 -5.07
CA ILE A 55 -17.28 6.23 -5.03
C ILE A 55 -18.26 5.96 -6.19
N LYS A 56 -17.74 5.54 -7.36
CA LYS A 56 -18.54 5.23 -8.55
C LYS A 56 -17.89 4.12 -9.37
N GLY A 57 -18.71 3.15 -9.81
CA GLY A 57 -18.27 2.03 -10.64
C GLY A 57 -17.52 0.97 -9.84
N GLU A 58 -16.55 0.32 -10.48
CA GLU A 58 -15.78 -0.78 -9.91
C GLU A 58 -14.28 -0.55 -10.11
N LYS A 59 -13.48 -1.17 -9.24
CA LYS A 59 -12.02 -1.13 -9.33
C LYS A 59 -11.48 -2.56 -9.32
N TRP A 60 -10.70 -2.89 -10.35
CA TRP A 60 -10.02 -4.16 -10.51
C TRP A 60 -8.51 -3.97 -10.39
N VAL A 61 -7.83 -4.87 -9.67
CA VAL A 61 -6.37 -4.86 -9.49
C VAL A 61 -5.84 -6.28 -9.49
N ALA A 62 -4.58 -6.45 -9.92
CA ALA A 62 -3.81 -7.67 -9.75
C ALA A 62 -2.62 -7.37 -8.84
N THR A 63 -2.46 -8.13 -7.77
CA THR A 63 -1.38 -7.96 -6.80
C THR A 63 -0.40 -9.13 -6.92
N LYS A 64 0.88 -8.84 -7.14
CA LYS A 64 1.96 -9.82 -7.07
C LYS A 64 2.86 -9.46 -5.90
N TRP A 65 3.01 -10.39 -4.96
CA TRP A 65 4.01 -10.29 -3.92
C TRP A 65 5.31 -10.94 -4.38
N ILE A 66 6.42 -10.29 -4.08
CA ILE A 66 7.78 -10.77 -4.30
C ILE A 66 8.40 -10.97 -2.92
N ARG A 67 8.98 -12.14 -2.70
CA ARG A 67 9.67 -12.50 -1.46
C ARG A 67 11.18 -12.48 -1.69
N ASP A 68 11.92 -12.19 -0.65
CA ASP A 68 13.38 -12.23 -0.61
C ASP A 68 13.92 -13.66 -0.52
N GLN A 69 13.09 -14.59 -0.05
CA GLN A 69 13.37 -16.02 -0.04
C GLN A 69 12.54 -16.76 -1.08
N VAL A 70 13.07 -17.89 -1.54
CA VAL A 70 12.30 -18.85 -2.36
C VAL A 70 11.14 -19.37 -1.52
N GLN A 71 9.97 -19.44 -2.13
CA GLN A 71 8.80 -20.05 -1.54
C GLN A 71 8.60 -21.41 -2.21
N ASP A 72 8.74 -22.48 -1.43
CA ASP A 72 8.43 -23.83 -1.87
C ASP A 72 6.91 -24.06 -1.75
N ASP A 73 6.35 -24.86 -2.67
CA ASP A 73 4.92 -25.18 -2.76
C ASP A 73 4.52 -26.37 -1.86
#